data_AF-E6X8N5-F1
#
_entry.id   AF-E6X8N5-F1
#
_cell.length_a   1.000
_cell.length_b   1.000
_cell.length_c   1.000
_cell.angle_alpha   90.00
_cell.angle_beta   90.00
_cell.angle_gamma   90.00
#
_symmetry.space_group_name_H-M   'P 1'
#
loop_
_entity.id
_entity.type
_entity.pdbx_description
1 polymer ?
#
loop_
_entity_poly.entity_id
_entity_poly.type
_entity_poly.pdbx_seq_one_letter_code
_entity_poly.pdbx_strand_id
1 'polypeptide(L)'
;MRYLTSIRLLLIIPITFLITLLEPDAAHNATFFEKEKPKEITDTNKYKPLAEIDTDGDGLTDDIDEDDDNDGIPDLYEDGCEVNTAFGTPPSSLTSTNYVTSIYTNYNSFWASSVGSLNPTGYDNVSELLAFKVGSETYATGVGASVMIDSDGNGLYDSMDTDGDTTGDVTLEETTWTALRPVTKIKSGIRLEGRAIDGNTSNAVGPQLTSGGIPFNPYLYEGERGLDMGYAIANIDNAWYFRLGGANTAAYGDGEMDILLTQGAQLGSGLNYNRLHLLDEDGNYLGNGVEVNWNNTPVVGNSNVDQYNVNDSSSGRNQKKNIRLAAVELSEFGLTPAERAIAVIFRLEISANADPIFFVVNDKSFITACTPQDTDGDGIVNSLDLDSDNDGIYDAIEAGHGQALVDGRLTGPVGTDGIVNSIQATGQYDNGTINYEIKDSNNDNILDFLSSDSDADGCNDVLEAGFLDGDDDNYLGTSPLMTNSWGVVTGQGGYTTPRDGNGNNVPDYQEFSSAPSILTAPQDTVIFDGNSGYISITAANTTQYQWQISTDGGTNFSDIVDTTTYSGIETATLGIYDTNLNFDGLLYRVIILNEGYVCSTYVTSEIAQLSIRVKSVITNKRITYRIKKE
;
A
#
# COMPACT_ATOMS: atom_id res chain seq x y z
N MET A 1 -27.84 -48.82 -31.99
CA MET A 1 -27.54 -49.99 -32.85
C MET A 1 -27.33 -49.51 -34.28
N ARG A 2 -26.28 -50.01 -34.96
CA ARG A 2 -26.14 -50.23 -36.42
C ARG A 2 -26.96 -49.37 -37.42
N TYR A 3 -26.23 -48.61 -38.27
CA TYR A 3 -26.25 -48.64 -39.76
C TYR A 3 -27.59 -48.33 -40.52
N LEU A 4 -27.66 -47.78 -41.75
CA LEU A 4 -26.71 -47.66 -42.88
C LEU A 4 -27.22 -46.62 -43.94
N THR A 5 -26.30 -45.94 -44.63
CA THR A 5 -26.36 -45.39 -46.03
C THR A 5 -27.51 -44.49 -46.56
N SER A 6 -27.13 -43.24 -46.88
CA SER A 6 -27.04 -42.63 -48.22
C SER A 6 -28.07 -42.93 -49.33
N ILE A 7 -28.66 -41.85 -49.86
CA ILE A 7 -29.01 -41.70 -51.30
C ILE A 7 -28.51 -40.32 -51.77
N ARG A 8 -27.71 -40.29 -52.86
CA ARG A 8 -27.47 -39.07 -53.66
C ARG A 8 -28.40 -39.09 -54.87
N LEU A 9 -28.99 -37.94 -55.21
CA LEU A 9 -29.55 -37.69 -56.54
C LEU A 9 -28.96 -36.38 -57.08
N LEU A 10 -28.51 -36.41 -58.34
CA LEU A 10 -27.86 -35.29 -59.03
C LEU A 10 -28.88 -34.61 -59.97
N LEU A 11 -28.94 -33.27 -60.00
CA LEU A 11 -29.66 -32.55 -61.07
C LEU A 11 -28.99 -31.21 -61.49
N ILE A 12 -27.91 -31.35 -62.24
CA ILE A 12 -27.54 -30.65 -63.50
C ILE A 12 -28.27 -29.31 -63.87
N ILE A 13 -27.52 -28.18 -63.80
CA ILE A 13 -27.38 -27.05 -64.80
C ILE A 13 -28.55 -26.02 -64.99
N PRO A 14 -28.36 -24.69 -65.32
CA PRO A 14 -27.17 -23.78 -65.32
C PRO A 14 -27.34 -22.31 -64.75
N ILE A 15 -26.22 -21.76 -64.25
CA ILE A 15 -25.52 -20.47 -64.58
C ILE A 15 -26.31 -19.17 -64.90
N THR A 16 -26.06 -18.11 -64.09
CA THR A 16 -25.60 -16.72 -64.46
C THR A 16 -25.58 -15.82 -63.19
N PHE A 17 -24.69 -14.84 -62.92
CA PHE A 17 -23.36 -14.45 -63.45
C PHE A 17 -22.74 -13.33 -62.54
N LEU A 18 -21.61 -13.58 -61.84
CA LEU A 18 -20.61 -12.62 -61.28
C LEU A 18 -19.54 -13.48 -60.54
N ILE A 19 -18.28 -13.60 -60.97
CA ILE A 19 -17.13 -12.66 -60.80
C ILE A 19 -16.89 -12.35 -59.30
N THR A 20 -15.72 -12.55 -58.65
CA THR A 20 -14.43 -13.26 -58.84
C THR A 20 -13.74 -13.27 -57.44
N LEU A 21 -12.75 -14.08 -57.04
CA LEU A 21 -11.89 -15.11 -57.65
C LEU A 21 -11.43 -16.09 -56.52
N LEU A 22 -10.62 -17.12 -56.82
CA LEU A 22 -10.05 -18.07 -55.83
C LEU A 22 -8.69 -18.64 -56.30
N GLU A 23 -7.89 -19.11 -55.33
CA GLU A 23 -6.93 -20.25 -55.43
C GLU A 23 -5.68 -20.10 -56.33
N PRO A 24 -4.73 -21.08 -56.37
CA PRO A 24 -4.57 -22.35 -55.62
C PRO A 24 -3.35 -22.29 -54.63
N ASP A 25 -2.74 -23.35 -54.07
CA ASP A 25 -2.84 -24.82 -54.20
C ASP A 25 -2.36 -25.53 -52.89
N ALA A 26 -2.49 -26.85 -52.76
CA ALA A 26 -1.92 -27.65 -51.66
C ALA A 26 -1.52 -29.08 -52.10
N ALA A 27 -0.31 -29.56 -51.75
CA ALA A 27 0.04 -30.99 -51.80
C ALA A 27 1.37 -31.37 -51.10
N HIS A 28 1.35 -32.13 -50.00
CA HIS A 28 1.70 -33.57 -49.97
C HIS A 28 1.68 -34.18 -48.55
N ASN A 29 1.25 -35.43 -48.45
CA ASN A 29 1.21 -36.22 -47.20
C ASN A 29 2.39 -37.18 -47.09
N ALA A 30 3.02 -37.27 -45.91
CA ALA A 30 3.60 -38.51 -45.38
C ALA A 30 3.78 -38.42 -43.85
N THR A 31 3.19 -39.37 -43.11
CA THR A 31 3.20 -39.39 -41.64
C THR A 31 4.43 -40.06 -41.05
N PHE A 32 5.02 -39.45 -40.02
CA PHE A 32 5.76 -40.15 -38.96
C PHE A 32 5.16 -39.78 -37.61
N PHE A 33 5.02 -40.76 -36.71
CA PHE A 33 4.65 -40.50 -35.32
C PHE A 33 5.86 -39.92 -34.60
N GLU A 34 5.84 -38.61 -34.32
CA GLU A 34 6.70 -38.03 -33.30
C GLU A 34 5.94 -37.97 -31.97
N LYS A 35 6.67 -38.22 -30.90
CA LYS A 35 6.19 -38.30 -29.53
C LYS A 35 5.86 -36.88 -29.07
N GLU A 36 4.64 -36.62 -28.60
CA GLU A 36 4.29 -35.30 -28.04
C GLU A 36 5.31 -34.90 -26.97
N LYS A 37 6.02 -33.80 -27.24
CA LYS A 37 6.80 -33.10 -26.22
C LYS A 37 5.81 -32.37 -25.30
N PRO A 38 6.11 -32.21 -24.00
CA PRO A 38 5.28 -31.38 -23.14
C PRO A 38 5.20 -29.97 -23.72
N LYS A 39 4.01 -29.37 -23.60
CA LYS A 39 3.69 -28.04 -24.10
C LYS A 39 4.59 -27.02 -23.39
N GLU A 40 5.54 -26.43 -24.10
CA GLU A 40 6.25 -25.24 -23.62
C GLU A 40 5.21 -24.14 -23.39
N ILE A 41 5.16 -23.62 -22.15
CA ILE A 41 4.46 -22.39 -21.84
C ILE A 41 5.44 -21.27 -22.17
N THR A 42 5.45 -20.86 -23.44
CA THR A 42 6.12 -19.62 -23.86
C THR A 42 5.16 -18.47 -23.56
N ASP A 43 5.07 -18.09 -22.29
CA ASP A 43 4.50 -16.79 -21.94
C ASP A 43 5.56 -15.72 -22.25
N THR A 44 5.45 -15.15 -23.45
CA THR A 44 6.34 -14.11 -23.96
C THR A 44 5.75 -12.70 -23.78
N ASN A 45 4.73 -12.55 -22.93
CA ASN A 45 4.25 -11.23 -22.52
C ASN A 45 4.97 -10.69 -21.28
N LYS A 46 5.71 -11.54 -20.54
CA LYS A 46 6.39 -11.14 -19.29
C LYS A 46 7.78 -10.50 -19.44
N TYR A 47 8.30 -10.39 -20.67
CA TYR A 47 9.51 -9.63 -21.01
C TYR A 47 9.39 -9.08 -22.44
N LYS A 48 8.63 -7.99 -22.58
CA LYS A 48 9.08 -6.88 -23.41
C LYS A 48 9.82 -5.91 -22.48
N PRO A 49 10.77 -5.08 -22.96
CA PRO A 49 10.97 -3.81 -22.27
C PRO A 49 9.60 -3.13 -22.19
N LEU A 50 9.23 -2.62 -21.02
CA LEU A 50 7.98 -1.88 -20.90
C LEU A 50 8.00 -0.77 -21.96
N ALA A 51 6.90 -0.65 -22.70
CA ALA A 51 6.66 0.62 -23.35
C ALA A 51 6.49 1.64 -22.23
N GLU A 52 6.90 2.87 -22.46
CA GLU A 52 6.72 4.05 -21.59
C GLU A 52 5.22 4.18 -21.22
N ILE A 53 4.80 3.47 -20.18
CA ILE A 53 3.54 3.70 -19.46
C ILE A 53 3.96 4.56 -18.27
N ASP A 54 3.20 5.63 -18.12
CA ASP A 54 3.30 6.78 -17.24
C ASP A 54 1.81 7.01 -16.96
N THR A 55 1.28 6.23 -16.02
CA THR A 55 -0.18 6.06 -15.89
C THR A 55 -0.86 7.36 -15.45
N ASP A 56 -0.32 8.02 -14.43
CA ASP A 56 -0.83 9.28 -13.89
C ASP A 56 -0.49 10.53 -14.75
N GLY A 57 0.64 10.50 -15.46
CA GLY A 57 1.15 11.57 -16.32
C GLY A 57 2.18 12.49 -15.66
N ASP A 58 2.87 12.08 -14.58
CA ASP A 58 3.87 12.89 -13.89
C ASP A 58 5.21 13.03 -14.66
N GLY A 59 5.52 12.04 -15.50
CA GLY A 59 6.74 11.95 -16.32
C GLY A 59 7.80 10.95 -15.85
N LEU A 60 7.54 10.18 -14.80
CA LEU A 60 8.15 8.88 -14.50
C LEU A 60 7.41 7.77 -15.26
N THR A 61 7.88 6.54 -15.13
CA THR A 61 7.23 5.37 -15.71
C THR A 61 6.90 4.36 -14.62
N ASP A 62 5.86 3.56 -14.82
CA ASP A 62 5.34 2.53 -13.90
C ASP A 62 6.38 1.43 -13.49
N ASP A 63 7.66 1.55 -13.88
CA ASP A 63 8.79 0.72 -13.41
C ASP A 63 9.77 1.46 -12.48
N ILE A 64 9.49 2.73 -12.18
CA ILE A 64 10.31 3.69 -11.43
C ILE A 64 9.46 4.54 -10.46
N ASP A 65 8.22 4.84 -10.85
CA ASP A 65 7.19 5.40 -9.98
C ASP A 65 6.89 4.44 -8.80
N GLU A 66 6.23 4.95 -7.77
CA GLU A 66 5.88 4.25 -6.54
C GLU A 66 4.49 4.66 -5.99
N ASP A 67 3.71 5.40 -6.76
CA ASP A 67 2.37 5.94 -6.49
C ASP A 67 1.71 6.04 -7.89
N ASP A 68 1.62 4.90 -8.59
CA ASP A 68 1.41 4.77 -10.05
C ASP A 68 0.14 5.48 -10.59
N ASP A 69 -0.87 5.69 -9.74
CA ASP A 69 -2.06 6.48 -10.05
C ASP A 69 -2.13 7.84 -9.34
N ASN A 70 -1.20 8.12 -8.43
CA ASN A 70 -1.07 9.34 -7.65
C ASN A 70 -2.26 9.63 -6.71
N ASP A 71 -2.90 8.59 -6.17
CA ASP A 71 -3.88 8.71 -5.07
C ASP A 71 -3.22 9.09 -3.72
N GLY A 72 -1.95 8.71 -3.53
CA GLY A 72 -1.15 8.98 -2.35
C GLY A 72 -0.77 7.77 -1.49
N ILE A 73 -1.32 6.60 -1.79
CA ILE A 73 -0.93 5.30 -1.26
C ILE A 73 0.20 4.77 -2.16
N PRO A 74 1.40 4.47 -1.62
CA PRO A 74 2.46 3.93 -2.45
C PRO A 74 2.26 2.45 -2.76
N ASP A 75 2.53 1.98 -4.00
CA ASP A 75 2.20 0.62 -4.49
C ASP A 75 2.63 -0.50 -3.55
N LEU A 76 3.71 -0.28 -2.79
CA LEU A 76 4.19 -1.17 -1.71
C LEU A 76 3.12 -1.53 -0.66
N TYR A 77 2.03 -0.77 -0.57
CA TYR A 77 0.91 -0.98 0.36
C TYR A 77 -0.34 -1.56 -0.32
N GLU A 78 -0.58 -1.29 -1.59
CA GLU A 78 -1.68 -1.90 -2.37
C GLU A 78 -1.31 -3.30 -2.90
N ASP A 79 -0.08 -3.47 -3.38
CA ASP A 79 0.46 -4.79 -3.68
C ASP A 79 0.61 -5.60 -2.39
N GLY A 80 0.50 -6.92 -2.52
CA GLY A 80 0.56 -7.85 -1.38
C GLY A 80 1.94 -8.01 -0.75
N CYS A 81 2.72 -6.93 -0.56
CA CYS A 81 4.16 -6.84 -0.28
C CYS A 81 4.63 -7.27 1.13
N GLU A 82 3.73 -7.72 2.01
CA GLU A 82 4.08 -8.11 3.38
C GLU A 82 5.16 -9.22 3.47
N VAL A 83 5.91 -9.25 4.59
CA VAL A 83 6.99 -10.24 4.80
C VAL A 83 6.89 -10.90 6.17
N ASN A 84 6.75 -12.22 6.19
CA ASN A 84 6.84 -13.02 7.40
C ASN A 84 8.25 -12.91 8.03
N THR A 85 8.34 -12.45 9.28
CA THR A 85 9.61 -12.17 9.96
C THR A 85 10.16 -13.34 10.79
N ALA A 86 9.52 -14.53 10.76
CA ALA A 86 9.85 -15.68 11.61
C ALA A 86 11.02 -16.55 11.09
N PHE A 87 12.17 -15.95 10.80
CA PHE A 87 13.28 -16.61 10.10
C PHE A 87 14.03 -17.68 10.91
N GLY A 88 14.46 -18.75 10.21
CA GLY A 88 15.33 -19.80 10.74
C GLY A 88 16.81 -19.40 10.93
N THR A 89 17.68 -20.40 11.15
CA THR A 89 19.15 -20.18 11.16
C THR A 89 19.69 -20.19 9.72
N PRO A 90 20.50 -19.20 9.29
CA PRO A 90 21.05 -19.18 7.93
C PRO A 90 21.92 -20.40 7.61
N PRO A 91 21.92 -20.88 6.34
CA PRO A 91 22.86 -21.88 5.86
C PRO A 91 24.28 -21.31 5.74
N SER A 92 25.26 -22.17 5.51
CA SER A 92 26.63 -21.75 5.22
C SER A 92 26.72 -20.97 3.91
N SER A 93 27.57 -19.94 3.87
CA SER A 93 27.80 -19.14 2.66
C SER A 93 29.03 -19.60 1.86
N LEU A 94 28.93 -19.52 0.54
CA LEU A 94 30.02 -19.72 -0.42
C LEU A 94 30.67 -18.36 -0.75
N THR A 95 31.99 -18.27 -0.89
CA THR A 95 32.66 -16.99 -1.19
C THR A 95 32.56 -16.65 -2.69
N SER A 96 31.99 -15.48 -3.01
CA SER A 96 32.06 -14.93 -4.36
C SER A 96 33.39 -14.20 -4.60
N THR A 97 33.85 -14.19 -5.86
CA THR A 97 35.05 -13.46 -6.31
C THR A 97 34.81 -12.56 -7.52
N ASN A 98 33.54 -12.31 -7.85
CA ASN A 98 33.11 -11.50 -9.00
C ASN A 98 33.23 -10.00 -8.69
N TYR A 99 34.47 -9.54 -8.49
CA TYR A 99 34.75 -8.16 -8.10
C TYR A 99 34.59 -7.19 -9.28
N VAL A 100 34.00 -6.02 -9.00
CA VAL A 100 34.00 -4.90 -9.94
C VAL A 100 35.42 -4.33 -10.06
N THR A 101 35.80 -3.96 -11.28
CA THR A 101 37.14 -3.47 -11.62
C THR A 101 37.16 -2.04 -12.16
N SER A 102 36.05 -1.56 -12.70
CA SER A 102 35.84 -0.18 -13.14
C SER A 102 34.40 0.24 -12.83
N ILE A 103 34.19 1.53 -12.58
CA ILE A 103 32.87 2.16 -12.45
C ILE A 103 32.84 3.48 -13.21
N TYR A 104 31.65 3.83 -13.69
CA TYR A 104 31.34 5.01 -14.50
C TYR A 104 30.10 5.69 -13.93
N THR A 105 30.14 7.01 -13.71
CA THR A 105 29.03 7.79 -13.14
C THR A 105 28.82 9.11 -13.89
N ASN A 106 27.65 9.73 -13.71
CA ASN A 106 27.32 11.03 -14.33
C ASN A 106 27.90 12.26 -13.59
N TYR A 107 28.67 12.06 -12.52
CA TYR A 107 29.29 13.14 -11.75
C TYR A 107 30.14 14.08 -12.62
N ASN A 108 29.85 15.39 -12.55
CA ASN A 108 30.45 16.41 -13.41
C ASN A 108 30.38 16.05 -14.91
N SER A 109 29.20 15.62 -15.36
CA SER A 109 28.88 15.10 -16.69
C SER A 109 29.46 13.73 -17.02
N PHE A 110 30.66 13.41 -16.54
CA PHE A 110 31.23 12.07 -16.64
C PHE A 110 32.39 11.86 -15.65
N TRP A 111 32.35 10.76 -14.91
CA TRP A 111 33.44 10.33 -14.04
C TRP A 111 33.69 8.83 -14.16
N ALA A 112 34.94 8.46 -14.39
CA ALA A 112 35.39 7.07 -14.46
C ALA A 112 36.51 6.80 -13.46
N SER A 113 36.54 5.60 -12.88
CA SER A 113 37.60 5.15 -11.97
C SER A 113 37.76 3.62 -12.01
N SER A 114 39.00 3.14 -11.88
CA SER A 114 39.29 1.69 -11.99
C SER A 114 40.44 1.20 -11.10
N VAL A 115 40.47 -0.11 -10.87
CA VAL A 115 41.52 -0.78 -10.08
C VAL A 115 42.89 -0.56 -10.72
N GLY A 116 43.81 0.04 -9.98
CA GLY A 116 45.15 0.39 -10.46
C GLY A 116 45.25 1.72 -11.20
N SER A 117 44.12 2.36 -11.53
CA SER A 117 44.04 3.71 -12.10
C SER A 117 42.87 4.49 -11.49
N LEU A 118 42.83 4.54 -10.15
CA LEU A 118 41.81 5.28 -9.41
C LEU A 118 41.80 6.75 -9.82
N ASN A 119 40.61 7.32 -10.00
CA ASN A 119 40.48 8.74 -10.30
C ASN A 119 41.13 9.58 -9.17
N PRO A 120 42.05 10.50 -9.48
CA PRO A 120 42.71 11.32 -8.48
C PRO A 120 41.73 12.27 -7.77
N THR A 121 40.66 12.66 -8.46
CA THR A 121 39.51 13.37 -7.90
C THR A 121 38.50 12.32 -7.45
N GLY A 122 38.37 12.12 -6.14
CA GLY A 122 37.21 11.42 -5.61
C GLY A 122 35.98 12.30 -5.78
N TYR A 123 34.84 11.73 -6.16
CA TYR A 123 33.64 12.52 -6.36
C TYR A 123 33.06 13.04 -5.03
N ASP A 124 32.37 14.17 -5.15
CA ASP A 124 31.51 14.78 -4.16
C ASP A 124 30.12 14.99 -4.79
N ASN A 125 29.11 15.27 -3.97
CA ASN A 125 27.70 15.37 -4.35
C ASN A 125 27.06 14.07 -4.90
N VAL A 126 25.78 14.19 -5.31
CA VAL A 126 24.99 13.21 -6.07
C VAL A 126 25.76 12.74 -7.33
N SER A 127 25.70 11.43 -7.60
CA SER A 127 26.45 10.75 -8.64
C SER A 127 25.86 9.36 -8.89
N GLU A 128 25.00 9.23 -9.89
CA GLU A 128 24.37 7.95 -10.23
C GLU A 128 25.32 7.03 -11.01
N LEU A 129 25.28 5.73 -10.71
CA LEU A 129 26.09 4.72 -11.37
C LEU A 129 25.55 4.43 -12.76
N LEU A 130 26.29 4.79 -13.82
CA LEU A 130 25.89 4.56 -15.22
C LEU A 130 26.26 3.15 -15.71
N ALA A 131 27.45 2.68 -15.35
CA ALA A 131 27.95 1.37 -15.76
C ALA A 131 29.04 0.85 -14.80
N PHE A 132 29.26 -0.46 -14.81
CA PHE A 132 30.32 -1.11 -14.02
C PHE A 132 30.93 -2.32 -14.73
N LYS A 133 32.18 -2.65 -14.43
CA LYS A 133 32.95 -3.70 -15.13
C LYS A 133 33.28 -4.91 -14.25
N VAL A 134 32.84 -6.11 -14.64
CA VAL A 134 33.21 -7.39 -14.00
C VAL A 134 33.83 -8.32 -15.04
N GLY A 135 35.04 -8.82 -14.77
CA GLY A 135 35.74 -9.68 -15.72
C GLY A 135 36.07 -8.95 -17.03
N SER A 136 35.61 -9.49 -18.16
CA SER A 136 35.70 -8.85 -19.48
C SER A 136 34.57 -7.85 -19.74
N GLU A 137 33.40 -8.04 -19.14
CA GLU A 137 32.17 -7.35 -19.54
C GLU A 137 31.93 -6.07 -18.74
N THR A 138 31.23 -5.13 -19.37
CA THR A 138 30.86 -3.83 -18.78
C THR A 138 29.35 -3.69 -18.88
N TYR A 139 28.65 -3.72 -17.76
CA TYR A 139 27.19 -3.72 -17.71
C TYR A 139 26.67 -2.29 -17.67
N ALA A 140 25.71 -1.96 -18.53
CA ALA A 140 24.88 -0.77 -18.36
C ALA A 140 23.99 -0.96 -17.13
N THR A 141 23.62 0.12 -16.46
CA THR A 141 22.69 0.06 -15.31
C THR A 141 21.24 0.39 -15.66
N GLY A 142 21.00 0.96 -16.85
CA GLY A 142 19.73 1.59 -17.21
C GLY A 142 19.68 3.09 -16.91
N VAL A 143 20.59 3.64 -16.08
CA VAL A 143 20.59 5.07 -15.75
C VAL A 143 20.95 5.94 -16.97
N GLY A 144 20.12 6.95 -17.23
CA GLY A 144 20.28 7.90 -18.31
C GLY A 144 21.39 8.93 -18.09
N ALA A 145 22.18 9.19 -19.14
CA ALA A 145 23.06 10.37 -19.20
C ALA A 145 23.39 10.75 -20.64
N SER A 146 23.84 12.00 -20.86
CA SER A 146 24.26 12.48 -22.19
C SER A 146 25.45 11.73 -22.82
N VAL A 147 26.11 10.87 -22.06
CA VAL A 147 27.22 10.00 -22.51
C VAL A 147 26.76 8.58 -22.83
N MET A 148 25.54 8.20 -22.46
CA MET A 148 24.96 6.88 -22.74
C MET A 148 24.31 6.89 -24.13
N ILE A 149 24.48 5.80 -24.88
CA ILE A 149 23.99 5.67 -26.25
C ILE A 149 23.20 4.38 -26.37
N ASP A 150 21.96 4.52 -26.81
CA ASP A 150 21.14 3.45 -27.40
C ASP A 150 21.29 3.58 -28.92
N SER A 151 21.99 2.63 -29.55
CA SER A 151 22.27 2.70 -31.00
C SER A 151 21.18 2.04 -31.87
N ASP A 152 20.30 1.21 -31.30
CA ASP A 152 19.30 0.45 -32.06
C ASP A 152 17.84 0.89 -31.79
N GLY A 153 17.62 1.68 -30.73
CA GLY A 153 16.35 2.26 -30.33
C GLY A 153 15.50 1.32 -29.47
N ASN A 154 16.10 0.40 -28.71
CA ASN A 154 15.39 -0.57 -27.88
C ASN A 154 15.11 -0.12 -26.43
N GLY A 155 15.63 1.04 -26.02
CA GLY A 155 15.49 1.59 -24.65
C GLY A 155 16.65 1.21 -23.71
N LEU A 156 17.61 0.42 -24.17
CA LEU A 156 18.80 0.01 -23.41
C LEU A 156 20.07 0.62 -24.00
N TYR A 157 21.07 0.84 -23.14
CA TYR A 157 22.32 1.46 -23.57
C TYR A 157 23.37 0.40 -23.97
N ASP A 158 23.74 0.40 -25.25
CA ASP A 158 24.72 -0.52 -25.84
C ASP A 158 26.16 0.03 -25.85
N SER A 159 26.30 1.34 -25.64
CA SER A 159 27.58 2.02 -25.69
C SER A 159 27.62 3.33 -24.89
N MET A 160 28.83 3.81 -24.64
CA MET A 160 29.09 5.05 -23.91
C MET A 160 30.19 5.86 -24.63
N ASP A 161 29.96 7.17 -24.78
CA ASP A 161 30.90 8.16 -25.31
C ASP A 161 31.68 8.80 -24.14
N THR A 162 32.91 8.34 -23.92
CA THR A 162 33.73 8.78 -22.78
C THR A 162 34.66 9.97 -23.08
N ASP A 163 34.75 10.43 -24.35
CA ASP A 163 35.58 11.58 -24.74
C ASP A 163 34.79 12.80 -25.30
N GLY A 164 33.49 12.63 -25.53
CA GLY A 164 32.54 13.66 -25.92
C GLY A 164 32.52 13.96 -27.42
N ASP A 165 32.98 13.04 -28.27
CA ASP A 165 33.00 13.21 -29.74
C ASP A 165 31.70 12.79 -30.45
N THR A 166 30.70 12.32 -29.69
CA THR A 166 29.42 11.74 -30.12
C THR A 166 29.50 10.34 -30.73
N THR A 167 30.61 9.62 -30.51
CA THR A 167 30.79 8.22 -30.88
C THR A 167 31.03 7.37 -29.63
N GLY A 168 30.27 6.28 -29.45
CA GLY A 168 30.53 5.33 -28.36
C GLY A 168 31.90 4.69 -28.49
N ASP A 169 32.74 4.83 -27.46
CA ASP A 169 34.10 4.27 -27.39
C ASP A 169 34.25 3.15 -26.35
N VAL A 170 33.27 3.01 -25.46
CA VAL A 170 33.07 1.84 -24.58
C VAL A 170 31.81 1.09 -25.01
N THR A 171 31.93 -0.21 -25.27
CA THR A 171 30.79 -1.12 -25.47
C THR A 171 30.25 -1.59 -24.12
N LEU A 172 28.92 -1.64 -24.00
CA LEU A 172 28.19 -2.09 -22.82
C LEU A 172 27.36 -3.34 -23.14
N GLU A 173 27.16 -4.18 -22.12
CA GLU A 173 26.10 -5.20 -22.13
C GLU A 173 24.78 -4.52 -21.73
N GLU A 174 23.73 -4.75 -22.52
CA GLU A 174 22.40 -4.15 -22.36
C GLU A 174 21.67 -4.74 -21.14
N THR A 175 21.86 -4.14 -19.97
CA THR A 175 21.18 -4.53 -18.72
C THR A 175 20.56 -3.33 -18.03
N THR A 176 19.51 -3.57 -17.25
CA THR A 176 18.90 -2.62 -16.33
C THR A 176 19.00 -3.16 -14.91
N TRP A 177 19.16 -2.25 -13.96
CA TRP A 177 19.44 -2.57 -12.57
C TRP A 177 18.64 -1.64 -11.66
N THR A 178 18.07 -2.21 -10.60
CA THR A 178 17.18 -1.48 -9.68
C THR A 178 17.55 -1.77 -8.24
N ALA A 179 17.57 -0.74 -7.40
CA ALA A 179 17.82 -0.87 -5.98
C ALA A 179 16.64 -1.55 -5.27
N LEU A 180 16.93 -2.51 -4.39
CA LEU A 180 15.85 -3.11 -3.60
C LEU A 180 15.52 -2.22 -2.40
N ARG A 181 14.21 -2.02 -2.19
CA ARG A 181 13.65 -1.32 -1.04
C ARG A 181 13.71 -2.19 0.22
N PRO A 182 14.36 -1.74 1.31
CA PRO A 182 14.40 -2.50 2.54
C PRO A 182 13.09 -2.42 3.32
N VAL A 183 12.50 -3.57 3.67
CA VAL A 183 11.34 -3.61 4.59
C VAL A 183 11.75 -3.32 6.05
N THR A 184 13.06 -3.27 6.33
CA THR A 184 13.60 -3.00 7.67
C THR A 184 13.76 -1.49 7.92
N LYS A 185 12.79 -0.89 8.64
CA LYS A 185 12.78 0.55 8.97
C LYS A 185 13.90 0.92 9.97
N ILE A 186 14.96 1.64 9.55
CA ILE A 186 15.92 2.24 10.50
C ILE A 186 15.29 3.50 11.10
N LYS A 187 15.15 3.60 12.43
CA LYS A 187 14.75 4.88 13.08
C LYS A 187 15.82 5.51 13.99
N SER A 188 16.91 4.80 14.32
CA SER A 188 18.01 5.36 15.13
C SER A 188 19.30 4.51 15.07
N GLY A 189 20.34 4.91 15.81
CA GLY A 189 21.55 4.09 16.06
C GLY A 189 22.67 4.18 15.02
N ILE A 190 22.36 4.72 13.84
CA ILE A 190 23.23 4.80 12.66
C ILE A 190 24.05 6.11 12.57
N ARG A 191 24.79 6.27 11.47
CA ARG A 191 25.36 7.54 10.99
C ARG A 191 25.13 7.65 9.48
N LEU A 192 24.61 8.78 9.01
CA LEU A 192 24.52 9.07 7.58
C LEU A 192 25.85 9.66 7.09
N GLU A 193 26.37 9.15 5.97
CA GLU A 193 27.61 9.60 5.32
C GLU A 193 27.30 10.16 3.91
N GLY A 194 26.92 11.44 3.84
CA GLY A 194 26.68 12.13 2.56
C GLY A 194 27.98 12.69 1.98
N ARG A 195 28.17 12.60 0.65
CA ARG A 195 29.46 12.88 -0.01
C ARG A 195 29.73 14.36 -0.26
N ALA A 196 29.91 15.16 0.79
CA ALA A 196 30.21 16.60 0.66
C ALA A 196 29.19 17.36 -0.23
N ILE A 197 27.91 17.01 -0.03
CA ILE A 197 26.71 17.47 -0.77
C ILE A 197 26.55 19.01 -0.72
N ASP A 198 27.13 19.65 0.30
CA ASP A 198 27.16 21.11 0.45
C ASP A 198 28.25 21.82 -0.38
N GLY A 199 29.05 21.07 -1.15
CA GLY A 199 30.19 21.56 -1.92
C GLY A 199 31.34 22.13 -1.07
N ASN A 200 31.32 21.93 0.25
CA ASN A 200 32.22 22.59 1.19
C ASN A 200 33.14 21.56 1.88
N THR A 201 34.25 21.28 1.19
CA THR A 201 35.39 20.46 1.64
C THR A 201 36.02 20.85 3.00
N SER A 202 35.56 21.91 3.67
CA SER A 202 36.10 22.39 4.95
C SER A 202 35.24 22.05 6.19
N ASN A 203 33.90 22.01 6.06
CA ASN A 203 32.97 21.68 7.16
C ASN A 203 31.64 21.17 6.59
N ALA A 204 31.09 20.11 7.18
CA ALA A 204 29.73 19.65 6.89
C ALA A 204 28.66 20.71 7.23
N VAL A 205 27.90 21.14 6.22
CA VAL A 205 26.69 21.97 6.29
C VAL A 205 25.53 21.17 5.70
N GLY A 206 25.10 20.14 6.42
CA GLY A 206 24.13 19.17 5.93
C GLY A 206 22.70 19.72 5.80
N PRO A 207 21.89 19.16 4.89
CA PRO A 207 20.44 19.34 4.91
C PRO A 207 19.84 18.78 6.21
N GLN A 208 18.64 19.22 6.57
CA GLN A 208 17.93 18.70 7.75
C GLN A 208 17.17 17.44 7.35
N LEU A 209 17.55 16.28 7.90
CA LEU A 209 17.08 14.96 7.47
C LEU A 209 16.46 14.13 8.62
N THR A 210 16.32 14.68 9.84
CA THR A 210 15.91 13.87 11.02
C THR A 210 14.76 14.44 11.87
N SER A 211 14.20 15.58 11.47
CA SER A 211 13.08 16.23 12.17
C SER A 211 11.71 15.59 11.85
N GLY A 212 11.51 14.31 12.18
CA GLY A 212 10.22 13.63 11.98
C GLY A 212 10.07 12.23 12.59
N GLY A 213 11.15 11.48 12.80
CA GLY A 213 11.07 10.07 13.20
C GLY A 213 10.82 9.10 12.03
N ILE A 214 10.97 9.60 10.81
CA ILE A 214 10.89 8.88 9.54
C ILE A 214 12.08 7.94 9.38
N PRO A 215 11.93 6.80 8.68
CA PRO A 215 13.01 5.85 8.50
C PRO A 215 14.19 6.38 7.66
N PHE A 216 15.40 5.86 7.90
CA PHE A 216 16.60 6.22 7.11
C PHE A 216 16.89 5.27 5.94
N ASN A 217 16.19 4.15 5.79
CA ASN A 217 16.40 3.24 4.65
C ASN A 217 16.25 3.89 3.26
N PRO A 218 15.50 4.99 3.04
CA PRO A 218 15.47 5.69 1.75
C PRO A 218 16.83 6.09 1.18
N TYR A 219 17.78 6.53 2.01
CA TYR A 219 19.16 6.89 1.60
C TYR A 219 20.00 5.70 1.07
N LEU A 220 19.39 4.53 0.85
CA LEU A 220 19.96 3.35 0.20
C LEU A 220 19.38 3.07 -1.20
N TYR A 221 18.42 3.88 -1.67
CA TYR A 221 17.75 3.74 -2.97
C TYR A 221 17.31 5.09 -3.58
N GLU A 222 18.05 6.18 -3.33
CA GLU A 222 17.81 7.48 -3.98
C GLU A 222 18.35 7.54 -5.42
N GLY A 223 17.81 8.46 -6.23
CA GLY A 223 18.20 8.69 -7.63
C GLY A 223 17.55 7.72 -8.62
N GLU A 224 17.85 7.88 -9.90
CA GLU A 224 17.29 7.06 -10.98
C GLU A 224 17.55 5.56 -10.72
N ARG A 225 16.47 4.76 -10.66
CA ARG A 225 16.48 3.32 -10.28
C ARG A 225 17.14 3.01 -8.91
N GLY A 226 17.24 4.01 -8.05
CA GLY A 226 17.90 3.96 -6.74
C GLY A 226 19.44 3.85 -6.78
N LEU A 227 20.05 4.29 -7.88
CA LEU A 227 21.48 4.14 -8.14
C LEU A 227 22.34 5.37 -7.83
N ASP A 228 21.83 6.36 -7.09
CA ASP A 228 22.67 7.46 -6.59
C ASP A 228 23.71 6.93 -5.59
N MET A 229 24.97 7.15 -5.91
CA MET A 229 26.07 6.85 -5.00
C MET A 229 26.36 7.98 -4.01
N GLY A 230 25.51 9.00 -3.87
CA GLY A 230 25.71 10.22 -3.06
C GLY A 230 25.75 9.99 -1.55
N TYR A 231 24.96 9.04 -1.04
CA TYR A 231 24.88 8.69 0.38
C TYR A 231 25.55 7.34 0.72
N ALA A 232 25.50 7.00 2.01
CA ALA A 232 25.76 5.69 2.58
C ALA A 232 25.33 5.73 4.05
N ILE A 233 24.79 4.63 4.57
CA ILE A 233 24.40 4.53 5.98
C ILE A 233 25.39 3.64 6.71
N ALA A 234 26.07 4.16 7.73
CA ALA A 234 27.08 3.46 8.49
C ALA A 234 26.58 2.99 9.87
N ASN A 235 27.07 1.83 10.31
CA ASN A 235 26.66 1.12 11.53
C ASN A 235 25.19 0.68 11.49
N ILE A 236 24.73 0.20 10.34
CA ILE A 236 23.39 -0.40 10.23
C ILE A 236 23.33 -1.76 10.95
N ASP A 237 22.11 -2.18 11.33
CA ASP A 237 21.90 -3.47 11.97
C ASP A 237 22.36 -4.62 11.07
N ASN A 238 22.82 -5.73 11.67
CA ASN A 238 23.59 -6.76 10.96
C ASN A 238 22.75 -7.68 10.05
N ALA A 239 21.45 -7.46 9.89
CA ALA A 239 20.57 -8.25 9.02
C ALA A 239 19.43 -7.39 8.46
N TRP A 240 19.26 -7.45 7.15
CA TRP A 240 18.37 -6.63 6.35
C TRP A 240 17.54 -7.52 5.44
N TYR A 241 16.29 -7.14 5.23
CA TYR A 241 15.32 -7.90 4.43
C TYR A 241 14.73 -7.00 3.36
N PHE A 242 14.51 -7.59 2.19
CA PHE A 242 13.95 -6.98 1.00
C PHE A 242 13.01 -8.01 0.37
N ARG A 243 11.96 -7.54 -0.30
CA ARG A 243 11.05 -8.40 -1.06
C ARG A 243 11.47 -8.49 -2.52
N LEU A 244 11.01 -9.55 -3.19
CA LEU A 244 11.15 -9.82 -4.61
C LEU A 244 9.81 -10.43 -5.10
N GLY A 245 9.30 -10.02 -6.25
CA GLY A 245 8.20 -10.72 -6.95
C GLY A 245 8.62 -12.10 -7.51
N GLY A 246 9.92 -12.42 -7.47
CA GLY A 246 10.47 -13.75 -7.77
C GLY A 246 11.81 -13.71 -8.48
N ALA A 247 12.46 -14.87 -8.61
CA ALA A 247 13.70 -15.05 -9.38
C ALA A 247 13.42 -15.65 -10.77
N ASN A 248 13.99 -15.06 -11.82
CA ASN A 248 13.86 -15.56 -13.18
C ASN A 248 14.69 -16.84 -13.37
N THR A 249 14.03 -17.93 -13.75
CA THR A 249 14.71 -19.21 -14.01
C THR A 249 15.61 -19.17 -15.26
N ALA A 250 15.39 -18.24 -16.19
CA ALA A 250 16.26 -18.08 -17.37
C ALA A 250 17.65 -17.53 -17.01
N ALA A 251 17.72 -16.62 -16.03
CA ALA A 251 18.97 -16.01 -15.57
C ALA A 251 19.87 -16.95 -14.75
N TYR A 252 19.32 -18.08 -14.26
CA TYR A 252 20.11 -19.03 -13.48
C TYR A 252 21.20 -19.71 -14.32
N GLY A 253 22.43 -19.20 -14.23
CA GLY A 253 23.60 -19.79 -14.87
C GLY A 253 23.77 -19.42 -16.34
N ASP A 254 23.28 -18.24 -16.75
CA ASP A 254 23.49 -17.68 -18.09
C ASP A 254 24.90 -17.08 -18.27
N GLY A 255 25.51 -16.61 -17.17
CA GLY A 255 26.83 -15.97 -17.13
C GLY A 255 26.78 -14.44 -17.12
N GLU A 256 25.60 -13.83 -17.10
CA GLU A 256 25.41 -12.43 -16.72
C GLU A 256 25.53 -12.29 -15.19
N MET A 257 25.60 -11.05 -14.68
CA MET A 257 25.57 -10.79 -13.25
C MET A 257 24.14 -10.43 -12.82
N ASP A 258 23.70 -10.95 -11.67
CA ASP A 258 22.31 -10.82 -11.22
C ASP A 258 22.12 -9.85 -10.04
N ILE A 259 23.17 -9.65 -9.25
CA ILE A 259 23.14 -8.88 -8.01
C ILE A 259 24.42 -8.04 -7.92
N LEU A 260 24.31 -6.78 -7.50
CA LEU A 260 25.44 -5.87 -7.29
C LEU A 260 25.39 -5.29 -5.88
N LEU A 261 26.48 -5.49 -5.15
CA LEU A 261 26.68 -4.99 -3.79
C LEU A 261 27.70 -3.88 -3.78
N THR A 262 27.43 -2.88 -2.96
CA THR A 262 28.35 -1.75 -2.72
C THR A 262 28.88 -1.78 -1.29
N GLN A 263 30.00 -1.09 -1.07
CA GLN A 263 30.57 -0.87 0.25
C GLN A 263 31.19 0.54 0.27
N GLY A 264 30.58 1.44 1.07
CA GLY A 264 30.95 2.86 1.14
C GLY A 264 31.62 3.30 2.44
N ALA A 265 31.28 2.66 3.56
CA ALA A 265 31.79 3.01 4.88
C ALA A 265 33.29 2.67 5.11
N GLN A 266 33.83 3.05 6.27
CA GLN A 266 35.19 2.69 6.68
C GLN A 266 35.22 1.28 7.29
N LEU A 267 35.75 0.30 6.55
CA LEU A 267 35.98 -1.06 7.05
C LEU A 267 36.74 -1.09 8.39
N GLY A 268 36.32 -1.99 9.27
CA GLY A 268 36.92 -2.22 10.58
C GLY A 268 38.09 -3.19 10.56
N SER A 269 38.73 -3.39 11.72
CA SER A 269 39.73 -4.44 11.88
C SER A 269 39.07 -5.81 12.09
N GLY A 270 39.24 -6.74 11.17
CA GLY A 270 38.72 -8.11 11.31
C GLY A 270 38.23 -8.69 10.00
N LEU A 271 37.21 -9.52 10.06
CA LEU A 271 36.46 -9.99 8.89
C LEU A 271 35.39 -8.95 8.57
N ASN A 272 35.44 -8.37 7.37
CA ASN A 272 34.41 -7.48 6.84
C ASN A 272 33.74 -8.21 5.66
N TYR A 273 32.44 -8.44 5.74
CA TYR A 273 31.67 -9.18 4.75
C TYR A 273 30.22 -8.72 4.67
N ASN A 274 29.60 -8.95 3.51
CA ASN A 274 28.15 -9.16 3.45
C ASN A 274 27.86 -10.61 3.07
N ARG A 275 26.76 -11.15 3.59
CA ARG A 275 26.22 -12.45 3.19
C ARG A 275 24.82 -12.29 2.63
N LEU A 276 24.61 -12.88 1.47
CA LEU A 276 23.37 -12.89 0.74
C LEU A 276 22.66 -14.22 0.98
N HIS A 277 21.34 -14.19 1.16
CA HIS A 277 20.50 -15.37 1.23
C HIS A 277 19.18 -15.10 0.51
N LEU A 278 18.66 -16.12 -0.17
CA LEU A 278 17.30 -16.13 -0.71
C LEU A 278 16.41 -16.99 0.19
N LEU A 279 15.16 -16.59 0.34
CA LEU A 279 14.16 -17.26 1.17
C LEU A 279 12.82 -17.36 0.45
N ASP A 280 12.01 -18.34 0.84
CA ASP A 280 10.61 -18.43 0.45
C ASP A 280 9.70 -17.54 1.32
N GLU A 281 8.43 -17.42 0.94
CA GLU A 281 7.38 -16.63 1.59
C GLU A 281 7.19 -16.97 3.09
N ASP A 282 7.40 -18.25 3.45
CA ASP A 282 7.38 -18.75 4.82
C ASP A 282 8.65 -18.36 5.63
N GLY A 283 9.65 -17.74 5.00
CA GLY A 283 10.93 -17.38 5.62
C GLY A 283 11.93 -18.54 5.76
N ASN A 284 11.80 -19.60 4.96
CA ASN A 284 12.77 -20.69 4.89
C ASN A 284 13.91 -20.34 3.93
N TYR A 285 15.15 -20.66 4.32
CA TYR A 285 16.32 -20.43 3.49
C TYR A 285 16.40 -21.41 2.30
N LEU A 286 16.65 -20.85 1.12
CA LEU A 286 16.80 -21.58 -0.14
C LEU A 286 18.27 -21.69 -0.53
N GLY A 287 18.69 -22.85 -1.03
CA GLY A 287 20.08 -23.10 -1.45
C GLY A 287 21.14 -22.85 -0.36
N ASN A 288 22.23 -22.18 -0.75
CA ASN A 288 23.32 -21.74 0.11
C ASN A 288 23.31 -20.22 0.23
N GLY A 289 23.98 -19.68 1.24
CA GLY A 289 24.31 -18.25 1.22
C GLY A 289 25.45 -17.96 0.23
N VAL A 290 25.61 -16.70 -0.15
CA VAL A 290 26.82 -16.19 -0.84
C VAL A 290 27.49 -15.15 0.05
N GLU A 291 28.82 -15.12 0.13
CA GLU A 291 29.62 -14.18 0.95
C GLU A 291 30.53 -13.34 0.06
N VAL A 292 30.38 -12.02 0.13
CA VAL A 292 31.34 -11.05 -0.41
C VAL A 292 32.28 -10.61 0.72
N ASN A 293 33.58 -10.79 0.53
CA ASN A 293 34.60 -10.48 1.54
C ASN A 293 35.37 -9.20 1.21
N TRP A 294 34.93 -8.08 1.80
CA TRP A 294 35.44 -6.73 1.53
C TRP A 294 36.90 -6.49 1.90
N ASN A 295 37.53 -7.39 2.67
CA ASN A 295 38.97 -7.34 2.90
C ASN A 295 39.78 -7.68 1.63
N ASN A 296 39.20 -8.49 0.74
CA ASN A 296 39.83 -8.94 -0.50
C ASN A 296 39.32 -8.18 -1.73
N THR A 297 38.11 -7.61 -1.68
CA THR A 297 37.54 -6.81 -2.78
C THR A 297 38.41 -5.57 -3.06
N PRO A 298 38.86 -5.37 -4.31
CA PRO A 298 39.61 -4.18 -4.73
C PRO A 298 38.86 -2.87 -4.47
N VAL A 299 39.62 -1.79 -4.30
CA VAL A 299 39.07 -0.42 -4.32
C VAL A 299 38.93 0.01 -5.78
N VAL A 300 37.72 0.42 -6.17
CA VAL A 300 37.40 0.92 -7.52
C VAL A 300 37.26 2.43 -7.57
N GLY A 301 36.94 3.08 -6.45
CA GLY A 301 36.70 4.51 -6.37
C GLY A 301 37.00 5.08 -4.99
N ASN A 302 36.84 6.39 -4.86
CA ASN A 302 36.98 7.10 -3.59
C ASN A 302 36.09 8.35 -3.59
N SER A 303 35.66 8.78 -2.41
CA SER A 303 34.85 9.99 -2.20
C SER A 303 35.32 10.72 -0.95
N ASN A 304 34.92 11.99 -0.80
CA ASN A 304 35.01 12.69 0.49
C ASN A 304 33.61 12.65 1.12
N VAL A 305 33.49 12.08 2.32
CA VAL A 305 32.21 12.03 3.04
C VAL A 305 32.19 12.99 4.22
N ASP A 306 31.11 13.73 4.34
CA ASP A 306 30.71 14.38 5.59
C ASP A 306 29.84 13.44 6.41
N GLN A 307 29.82 13.66 7.73
CA GLN A 307 29.29 12.71 8.69
C GLN A 307 28.23 13.38 9.56
N TYR A 308 27.00 12.91 9.44
CA TYR A 308 25.81 13.45 10.11
C TYR A 308 25.33 12.50 11.21
N ASN A 309 25.09 13.05 12.39
CA ASN A 309 24.42 12.31 13.46
C ASN A 309 22.91 12.22 13.16
N VAL A 310 22.24 11.24 13.77
CA VAL A 310 20.78 10.98 13.75
C VAL A 310 19.90 12.12 14.35
N ASN A 311 20.46 13.32 14.48
CA ASN A 311 19.79 14.50 15.05
C ASN A 311 20.23 15.80 14.35
N ASP A 312 20.59 15.69 13.06
CA ASP A 312 21.10 16.75 12.18
C ASP A 312 22.34 17.50 12.68
N SER A 313 23.01 17.02 13.74
CA SER A 313 24.26 17.60 14.21
C SER A 313 25.48 17.03 13.45
N SER A 314 26.39 17.91 13.03
CA SER A 314 27.63 17.50 12.37
C SER A 314 28.55 16.72 13.32
N SER A 315 29.07 15.59 12.86
CA SER A 315 29.84 14.64 13.68
C SER A 315 31.33 14.58 13.32
N GLY A 316 31.69 14.96 12.08
CA GLY A 316 33.06 14.89 11.58
C GLY A 316 33.22 15.68 10.28
N ARG A 317 34.47 15.89 9.86
CA ARG A 317 34.81 16.55 8.59
C ARG A 317 35.18 15.50 7.55
N ASN A 318 34.68 15.66 6.32
CA ASN A 318 35.32 15.30 5.05
C ASN A 318 36.41 14.20 5.17
N GLN A 319 35.97 12.96 5.39
CA GLN A 319 36.87 11.80 5.39
C GLN A 319 36.91 11.18 4.02
N LYS A 320 38.12 10.94 3.51
CA LYS A 320 38.29 10.14 2.29
C LYS A 320 37.89 8.69 2.57
N LYS A 321 36.82 8.21 1.94
CA LYS A 321 36.39 6.81 1.96
C LYS A 321 36.79 6.11 0.67
N ASN A 322 36.95 4.79 0.76
CA ASN A 322 37.19 3.94 -0.39
C ASN A 322 35.86 3.29 -0.80
N ILE A 323 35.65 3.18 -2.10
CA ILE A 323 34.45 2.56 -2.68
C ILE A 323 34.86 1.20 -3.22
N ARG A 324 34.05 0.18 -2.91
CA ARG A 324 34.19 -1.19 -3.42
C ARG A 324 32.83 -1.66 -3.91
N LEU A 325 32.85 -2.44 -4.99
CA LEU A 325 31.67 -3.13 -5.49
C LEU A 325 32.03 -4.57 -5.81
N ALA A 326 31.07 -5.47 -5.66
CA ALA A 326 31.16 -6.86 -6.07
C ALA A 326 29.80 -7.28 -6.63
N ALA A 327 29.82 -8.04 -7.72
CA ALA A 327 28.65 -8.67 -8.26
C ALA A 327 28.54 -10.12 -7.75
N VAL A 328 27.35 -10.71 -7.88
CA VAL A 328 27.07 -12.11 -7.60
C VAL A 328 26.16 -12.65 -8.71
N GLU A 329 26.46 -13.86 -9.19
CA GLU A 329 25.62 -14.61 -10.11
C GLU A 329 24.59 -15.45 -9.32
N LEU A 330 23.34 -15.52 -9.79
CA LEU A 330 22.24 -16.25 -9.15
C LEU A 330 22.56 -17.76 -9.04
N SER A 331 23.42 -18.28 -9.90
CA SER A 331 23.89 -19.66 -9.83
C SER A 331 24.81 -19.94 -8.63
N GLU A 332 25.43 -18.90 -8.02
CA GLU A 332 26.28 -19.04 -6.83
C GLU A 332 25.51 -19.51 -5.58
N PHE A 333 24.20 -19.25 -5.51
CA PHE A 333 23.32 -19.74 -4.44
C PHE A 333 23.10 -21.27 -4.52
N GLY A 334 23.26 -21.87 -5.70
CA GLY A 334 23.09 -23.33 -5.88
C GLY A 334 21.65 -23.82 -5.82
N LEU A 335 20.67 -22.98 -6.20
CA LEU A 335 19.23 -23.26 -6.13
C LEU A 335 18.81 -24.43 -7.04
N THR A 336 17.96 -25.31 -6.52
CA THR A 336 17.23 -26.29 -7.34
C THR A 336 16.15 -25.61 -8.20
N PRO A 337 15.65 -26.28 -9.26
CA PRO A 337 14.57 -25.74 -10.09
C PRO A 337 13.25 -25.45 -9.35
N ALA A 338 13.02 -26.06 -8.18
CA ALA A 338 11.84 -25.77 -7.37
C ALA A 338 12.05 -24.51 -6.52
N GLU A 339 13.22 -24.37 -5.89
CA GLU A 339 13.55 -23.22 -5.03
C GLU A 339 13.54 -21.89 -5.81
N ARG A 340 13.98 -21.88 -7.07
CA ARG A 340 13.92 -20.66 -7.90
C ARG A 340 12.52 -20.09 -8.09
N ALA A 341 11.51 -20.95 -8.17
CA ALA A 341 10.13 -20.54 -8.41
C ALA A 341 9.44 -19.98 -7.15
N ILE A 342 10.10 -20.03 -5.99
CA ILE A 342 9.57 -19.58 -4.69
C ILE A 342 10.52 -18.61 -3.98
N ALA A 343 11.60 -18.15 -4.63
CA ALA A 343 12.55 -17.21 -4.06
C ALA A 343 12.01 -15.78 -4.12
N VAL A 344 11.33 -15.34 -3.05
CA VAL A 344 10.58 -14.08 -2.96
C VAL A 344 11.06 -13.12 -1.86
N ILE A 345 12.00 -13.57 -1.01
CA ILE A 345 12.63 -12.72 0.00
C ILE A 345 14.15 -12.76 -0.18
N PHE A 346 14.77 -11.59 -0.13
CA PHE A 346 16.22 -11.44 -0.05
C PHE A 346 16.63 -11.01 1.36
N ARG A 347 17.66 -11.66 1.92
CA ARG A 347 18.28 -11.29 3.20
C ARG A 347 19.75 -10.93 3.01
N LEU A 348 20.10 -9.70 3.36
CA LEU A 348 21.47 -9.19 3.44
C LEU A 348 21.95 -9.19 4.89
N GLU A 349 22.86 -10.08 5.24
CA GLU A 349 23.60 -10.04 6.50
C GLU A 349 24.87 -9.21 6.35
N ILE A 350 25.10 -8.32 7.32
CA ILE A 350 26.10 -7.27 7.24
C ILE A 350 27.01 -7.39 8.46
N SER A 351 28.30 -7.63 8.25
CA SER A 351 29.25 -7.56 9.36
C SER A 351 29.41 -6.09 9.79
N ALA A 352 29.53 -5.81 11.09
CA ALA A 352 29.84 -4.47 11.58
C ALA A 352 30.97 -3.80 10.76
N ASN A 353 30.71 -2.59 10.25
CA ASN A 353 31.55 -1.77 9.35
C ASN A 353 31.60 -2.18 7.86
N ALA A 354 30.85 -3.20 7.41
CA ALA A 354 30.70 -3.56 6.00
C ALA A 354 29.49 -2.86 5.36
N ASP A 355 29.28 -1.59 5.70
CA ASP A 355 28.04 -0.91 5.37
C ASP A 355 28.00 -0.44 3.88
N PRO A 356 26.85 -0.60 3.21
CA PRO A 356 26.66 -0.33 1.79
C PRO A 356 26.41 1.17 1.49
N ILE A 357 26.38 1.45 0.19
CA ILE A 357 25.81 2.65 -0.44
C ILE A 357 24.36 2.32 -0.75
N PHE A 358 24.16 1.37 -1.66
CA PHE A 358 22.90 0.74 -2.05
C PHE A 358 23.09 -0.77 -2.27
N PHE A 359 22.00 -1.50 -2.44
CA PHE A 359 21.98 -2.92 -2.82
C PHE A 359 21.00 -3.10 -3.98
N VAL A 360 21.48 -3.57 -5.14
CA VAL A 360 20.70 -3.59 -6.39
C VAL A 360 20.72 -4.97 -7.07
N VAL A 361 19.70 -5.24 -7.87
CA VAL A 361 19.52 -6.46 -8.66
C VAL A 361 19.36 -6.13 -10.15
N ASN A 362 19.61 -7.10 -11.02
CA ASN A 362 19.34 -7.03 -12.46
C ASN A 362 17.88 -7.39 -12.72
N ASP A 363 17.14 -6.57 -13.47
CA ASP A 363 15.70 -6.74 -13.68
C ASP A 363 15.37 -7.92 -14.61
N LYS A 364 16.36 -8.41 -15.38
CA LYS A 364 16.27 -9.70 -16.10
C LYS A 364 16.32 -10.90 -15.14
N SER A 365 16.92 -10.73 -13.97
CA SER A 365 17.21 -11.80 -13.01
C SER A 365 16.17 -11.89 -11.90
N PHE A 366 15.61 -10.75 -11.49
CA PHE A 366 14.64 -10.66 -10.41
C PHE A 366 13.50 -9.73 -10.80
N ILE A 367 12.30 -10.07 -10.33
CA ILE A 367 11.16 -9.14 -10.32
C ILE A 367 11.25 -8.37 -9.00
N THR A 368 11.34 -7.04 -9.09
CA THR A 368 11.45 -6.12 -7.94
C THR A 368 10.08 -5.72 -7.40
N ALA A 369 9.14 -5.40 -8.29
CA ALA A 369 7.73 -5.25 -8.00
C ALA A 369 7.17 -6.49 -7.27
N CYS A 370 6.10 -6.29 -6.52
CA CYS A 370 5.45 -7.35 -5.77
C CYS A 370 4.51 -8.17 -6.67
N THR A 371 3.44 -8.72 -6.10
CA THR A 371 2.41 -9.42 -6.87
C THR A 371 1.23 -8.47 -6.95
N PRO A 372 0.86 -7.97 -8.14
CA PRO A 372 -0.33 -7.15 -8.32
C PRO A 372 -1.56 -7.82 -7.72
N GLN A 373 -2.27 -7.08 -6.87
CA GLN A 373 -3.59 -7.45 -6.36
C GLN A 373 -4.67 -6.74 -7.16
N ASP A 374 -5.89 -7.30 -7.10
CA ASP A 374 -7.11 -6.90 -7.80
C ASP A 374 -8.21 -7.36 -6.83
N THR A 375 -8.55 -6.49 -5.88
CA THR A 375 -9.31 -6.83 -4.66
C THR A 375 -10.77 -7.09 -4.96
N ASP A 376 -11.38 -6.27 -5.82
CA ASP A 376 -12.78 -6.36 -6.21
C ASP A 376 -13.04 -7.30 -7.41
N GLY A 377 -12.02 -7.58 -8.23
CA GLY A 377 -12.11 -8.41 -9.43
C GLY A 377 -12.56 -7.66 -10.70
N ASP A 378 -12.45 -6.33 -10.74
CA ASP A 378 -12.74 -5.48 -11.90
C ASP A 378 -11.78 -5.76 -13.07
N GLY A 379 -10.50 -6.03 -12.77
CA GLY A 379 -9.43 -6.28 -13.73
C GLY A 379 -8.44 -5.13 -13.95
N ILE A 380 -8.61 -4.02 -13.24
CA ILE A 380 -7.56 -3.08 -12.84
C ILE A 380 -6.87 -3.66 -11.60
N VAL A 381 -5.63 -3.25 -11.33
CA VAL A 381 -4.89 -3.70 -10.14
C VAL A 381 -4.89 -2.57 -9.13
N ASN A 382 -4.87 -2.89 -7.84
CA ASN A 382 -5.06 -1.91 -6.76
C ASN A 382 -4.14 -0.67 -6.92
N SER A 383 -2.87 -0.84 -7.30
CA SER A 383 -1.93 0.28 -7.57
C SER A 383 -2.24 1.15 -8.81
N LEU A 384 -3.37 0.91 -9.47
CA LEU A 384 -3.90 1.67 -10.61
C LEU A 384 -5.42 1.96 -10.42
N ASP A 385 -5.96 1.66 -9.23
CA ASP A 385 -7.37 1.69 -8.90
C ASP A 385 -7.64 2.69 -7.78
N LEU A 386 -8.54 3.64 -8.02
CA LEU A 386 -8.87 4.70 -7.05
C LEU A 386 -10.00 4.29 -6.10
N ASP A 387 -10.55 3.09 -6.23
CA ASP A 387 -11.65 2.49 -5.45
C ASP A 387 -11.47 0.96 -5.41
N SER A 388 -10.36 0.50 -4.82
CA SER A 388 -9.85 -0.88 -4.90
C SER A 388 -10.83 -1.96 -4.43
N ASP A 389 -11.81 -1.63 -3.60
CA ASP A 389 -12.87 -2.54 -3.16
C ASP A 389 -14.28 -2.18 -3.68
N ASN A 390 -14.38 -1.14 -4.51
CA ASN A 390 -15.57 -0.68 -5.23
C ASN A 390 -16.78 -0.33 -4.33
N ASP A 391 -16.53 0.11 -3.09
CA ASP A 391 -17.57 0.54 -2.14
C ASP A 391 -18.14 1.95 -2.46
N GLY A 392 -17.40 2.74 -3.25
CA GLY A 392 -17.78 4.08 -3.68
C GLY A 392 -17.24 5.22 -2.83
N ILE A 393 -16.31 4.97 -1.92
CA ILE A 393 -15.40 5.95 -1.34
C ILE A 393 -14.22 6.10 -2.34
N TYR A 394 -13.04 6.56 -1.93
CA TYR A 394 -11.85 6.62 -2.77
C TYR A 394 -10.73 6.18 -1.85
N ASP A 395 -9.80 5.36 -2.32
CA ASP A 395 -8.72 4.79 -1.53
C ASP A 395 -7.96 5.89 -0.74
N ALA A 396 -7.62 6.99 -1.41
CA ALA A 396 -7.03 8.21 -0.86
C ALA A 396 -7.81 8.84 0.33
N ILE A 397 -9.14 8.80 0.29
CA ILE A 397 -10.00 9.29 1.38
C ILE A 397 -9.88 8.36 2.60
N GLU A 398 -9.86 7.05 2.37
CA GLU A 398 -9.82 6.01 3.40
C GLU A 398 -8.45 5.90 4.04
N ALA A 399 -7.39 5.97 3.24
CA ALA A 399 -6.01 6.11 3.67
C ALA A 399 -5.79 7.29 4.62
N GLY A 400 -6.68 8.30 4.59
CA GLY A 400 -6.86 9.24 5.69
C GLY A 400 -5.82 10.37 5.75
N HIS A 401 -5.09 10.61 4.66
CA HIS A 401 -4.07 11.68 4.58
C HIS A 401 -4.67 13.10 4.56
N GLY A 402 -5.98 13.23 4.32
CA GLY A 402 -6.76 14.47 4.48
C GLY A 402 -6.34 15.64 3.57
N GLN A 403 -5.73 15.35 2.42
CA GLN A 403 -5.40 16.37 1.42
C GLN A 403 -6.60 16.66 0.51
N ALA A 404 -6.46 17.64 -0.39
CA ALA A 404 -7.48 17.95 -1.39
C ALA A 404 -7.24 17.14 -2.68
N LEU A 405 -8.22 16.34 -3.07
CA LEU A 405 -8.18 15.46 -4.23
C LEU A 405 -8.87 16.10 -5.45
N VAL A 406 -8.53 15.60 -6.65
CA VAL A 406 -9.19 15.89 -7.93
C VAL A 406 -9.48 14.57 -8.63
N ASP A 407 -10.76 14.17 -8.63
CA ASP A 407 -11.23 12.90 -9.22
C ASP A 407 -10.41 11.70 -8.68
N GLY A 408 -10.46 11.49 -7.36
CA GLY A 408 -9.71 10.47 -6.61
C GLY A 408 -8.29 10.87 -6.22
N ARG A 409 -7.58 11.61 -7.07
CA ARG A 409 -6.11 11.72 -6.99
C ARG A 409 -5.58 12.98 -6.33
N LEU A 410 -4.36 12.90 -5.80
CA LEU A 410 -3.57 14.06 -5.39
C LEU A 410 -3.17 14.91 -6.60
N THR A 411 -2.76 16.15 -6.35
CA THR A 411 -2.16 17.01 -7.37
C THR A 411 -1.06 17.87 -6.78
N GLY A 412 0.10 17.93 -7.45
CA GLY A 412 1.23 18.71 -6.96
C GLY A 412 2.48 18.55 -7.82
N PRO A 413 3.62 19.04 -7.33
CA PRO A 413 4.91 18.53 -7.78
C PRO A 413 5.16 17.16 -7.16
N VAL A 414 5.83 16.33 -7.95
CA VAL A 414 6.30 14.96 -7.65
C VAL A 414 7.82 14.96 -7.46
N GLY A 415 8.37 13.86 -6.95
CA GLY A 415 9.81 13.66 -6.76
C GLY A 415 10.50 12.97 -7.94
N THR A 416 11.62 12.29 -7.66
CA THR A 416 12.09 11.15 -8.49
C THR A 416 11.56 9.81 -7.99
N ASP A 417 10.56 9.83 -7.11
CA ASP A 417 9.90 8.68 -6.49
C ASP A 417 8.38 8.69 -6.69
N GLY A 418 7.84 9.48 -7.63
CA GLY A 418 6.41 9.59 -7.95
C GLY A 418 5.57 10.34 -6.92
N ILE A 419 5.62 9.87 -5.67
CA ILE A 419 4.82 10.32 -4.54
C ILE A 419 4.72 11.85 -4.44
N VAL A 420 3.50 12.39 -4.34
CA VAL A 420 3.29 13.84 -4.28
C VAL A 420 3.93 14.48 -3.03
N ASN A 421 4.68 15.56 -3.25
CA ASN A 421 5.38 16.34 -2.21
C ASN A 421 4.50 16.86 -1.05
N SER A 422 3.16 16.83 -1.16
CA SER A 422 2.22 17.19 -0.07
C SER A 422 2.11 16.13 1.02
N ILE A 423 2.28 14.85 0.67
CA ILE A 423 2.20 13.72 1.59
C ILE A 423 3.58 13.18 2.00
N GLN A 424 4.67 13.70 1.42
CA GLN A 424 6.04 13.45 1.89
C GLN A 424 6.45 14.43 3.02
N ALA A 425 7.56 14.17 3.70
CA ALA A 425 8.07 15.09 4.72
C ALA A 425 8.95 16.19 4.13
N THR A 426 8.84 17.41 4.67
CA THR A 426 9.56 18.58 4.15
C THR A 426 11.09 18.37 4.17
N GLY A 427 11.70 18.28 2.99
CA GLY A 427 13.12 18.03 2.82
C GLY A 427 13.53 16.55 2.84
N GLN A 428 12.55 15.65 2.74
CA GLN A 428 12.71 14.20 2.55
C GLN A 428 11.75 13.73 1.43
N TYR A 429 11.80 14.45 0.31
CA TYR A 429 11.23 14.04 -0.98
C TYR A 429 12.14 12.99 -1.61
N ASP A 430 11.72 12.34 -2.70
CA ASP A 430 12.57 11.43 -3.50
C ASP A 430 12.96 10.13 -2.75
N ASN A 431 12.10 9.64 -1.85
CA ASN A 431 12.48 8.72 -0.78
C ASN A 431 11.53 7.52 -0.54
N GLY A 432 10.41 7.42 -1.24
CA GLY A 432 9.45 6.32 -1.11
C GLY A 432 8.75 6.26 0.24
N THR A 433 8.54 7.40 0.92
CA THR A 433 7.85 7.43 2.22
C THR A 433 6.85 8.56 2.37
N ILE A 434 5.65 8.18 2.83
CA ILE A 434 4.57 9.06 3.23
C ILE A 434 4.72 9.56 4.69
N ASN A 435 4.08 10.69 4.98
CA ASN A 435 4.14 11.42 6.25
C ASN A 435 2.97 11.13 7.21
N TYR A 436 2.06 10.23 6.80
CA TYR A 436 0.91 9.76 7.56
C TYR A 436 0.99 8.24 7.83
N GLU A 437 0.04 7.73 8.61
CA GLU A 437 -0.17 6.29 8.80
C GLU A 437 -1.47 5.94 8.05
N ILE A 438 -1.40 5.07 7.04
CA ILE A 438 -2.57 4.55 6.31
C ILE A 438 -3.50 3.87 7.32
N LYS A 439 -4.81 3.95 7.07
CA LYS A 439 -5.82 3.45 8.00
C LYS A 439 -5.93 1.92 7.99
N ASP A 440 -6.11 1.42 9.20
CA ASP A 440 -6.53 0.07 9.58
C ASP A 440 -7.40 0.28 10.82
N SER A 441 -8.69 0.51 10.59
CA SER A 441 -9.65 0.98 11.60
C SER A 441 -9.95 -0.10 12.64
N ASN A 442 -9.98 -1.38 12.26
CA ASN A 442 -10.23 -2.50 13.15
C ASN A 442 -8.95 -3.18 13.73
N ASN A 443 -7.77 -2.89 13.18
CA ASN A 443 -6.43 -3.41 13.53
C ASN A 443 -6.22 -4.92 13.21
N ASP A 444 -6.72 -5.40 12.07
CA ASP A 444 -6.52 -6.78 11.59
C ASP A 444 -5.47 -6.94 10.48
N ASN A 445 -4.83 -5.84 10.06
CA ASN A 445 -3.84 -5.72 8.97
C ASN A 445 -4.43 -5.84 7.55
N ILE A 446 -5.75 -5.71 7.38
CA ILE A 446 -6.34 -5.24 6.13
C ILE A 446 -6.47 -3.72 6.26
N LEU A 447 -6.02 -2.98 5.24
CA LEU A 447 -6.11 -1.52 5.21
C LEU A 447 -7.52 -1.11 4.77
N ASP A 448 -8.03 0.04 5.25
CA ASP A 448 -9.44 0.43 5.06
C ASP A 448 -9.88 0.36 3.58
N PHE A 449 -9.08 0.93 2.66
CA PHE A 449 -9.30 0.92 1.20
C PHE A 449 -9.33 -0.47 0.52
N LEU A 450 -9.11 -1.54 1.27
CA LEU A 450 -9.19 -2.93 0.81
C LEU A 450 -10.33 -3.70 1.51
N SER A 451 -11.24 -3.01 2.22
CA SER A 451 -12.07 -3.59 3.27
C SER A 451 -13.49 -3.00 3.35
N SER A 452 -14.43 -3.66 2.67
CA SER A 452 -15.88 -3.36 2.67
C SER A 452 -16.65 -3.35 4.03
N ASP A 453 -15.96 -3.47 5.17
CA ASP A 453 -16.43 -3.40 6.56
C ASP A 453 -15.21 -2.96 7.43
N SER A 454 -14.68 -1.74 7.19
CA SER A 454 -13.40 -1.26 7.74
C SER A 454 -13.34 -1.27 9.27
N ASP A 455 -14.44 -0.98 9.95
CA ASP A 455 -14.50 -0.99 11.42
C ASP A 455 -14.87 -2.35 12.04
N ALA A 456 -15.30 -3.31 11.21
CA ALA A 456 -15.74 -4.66 11.57
C ALA A 456 -16.97 -4.74 12.51
N ASP A 457 -17.89 -3.78 12.44
CA ASP A 457 -19.16 -3.80 13.19
C ASP A 457 -20.29 -4.59 12.51
N GLY A 458 -20.12 -4.91 11.22
CA GLY A 458 -21.05 -5.69 10.41
C GLY A 458 -22.18 -4.88 9.77
N CYS A 459 -22.04 -3.56 9.68
CA CYS A 459 -22.53 -2.81 8.53
C CYS A 459 -21.50 -2.91 7.37
N ASN A 460 -21.74 -2.26 6.23
CA ASN A 460 -20.76 -2.19 5.15
C ASN A 460 -20.51 -0.74 4.75
N ASP A 461 -19.31 -0.46 4.28
CA ASP A 461 -18.77 0.89 4.15
C ASP A 461 -19.60 1.73 3.15
N VAL A 462 -20.10 1.09 2.07
CA VAL A 462 -21.11 1.62 1.13
C VAL A 462 -22.30 2.26 1.85
N LEU A 463 -22.93 1.53 2.76
CA LEU A 463 -24.12 2.00 3.47
C LEU A 463 -23.72 3.08 4.49
N GLU A 464 -22.61 2.88 5.19
CA GLU A 464 -22.13 3.74 6.27
C GLU A 464 -21.70 5.11 5.78
N ALA A 465 -20.98 5.17 4.65
CA ALA A 465 -20.69 6.39 3.90
C ALA A 465 -21.97 7.11 3.40
N GLY A 466 -23.11 6.42 3.40
CA GLY A 466 -24.43 6.96 3.08
C GLY A 466 -24.85 6.73 1.63
N PHE A 467 -24.24 5.76 0.95
CA PHE A 467 -24.56 5.40 -0.43
C PHE A 467 -25.64 4.31 -0.49
N LEU A 468 -25.70 3.58 -1.60
CA LEU A 468 -26.73 2.58 -1.85
C LEU A 468 -26.07 1.27 -2.25
N ASP A 469 -26.10 0.28 -1.37
CA ASP A 469 -26.06 -1.13 -1.75
C ASP A 469 -27.51 -1.57 -2.06
N GLY A 470 -27.76 -2.06 -3.27
CA GLY A 470 -29.08 -2.34 -3.82
C GLY A 470 -29.42 -3.81 -3.99
N ASP A 471 -28.42 -4.70 -3.94
CA ASP A 471 -28.55 -6.15 -4.02
C ASP A 471 -27.87 -6.92 -2.86
N ASP A 472 -27.45 -6.19 -1.82
CA ASP A 472 -26.80 -6.70 -0.59
C ASP A 472 -25.49 -7.45 -0.93
N ASP A 473 -24.66 -6.88 -1.82
CA ASP A 473 -23.41 -7.49 -2.33
C ASP A 473 -22.11 -6.79 -1.87
N ASN A 474 -22.22 -5.78 -0.99
CA ASN A 474 -21.13 -4.95 -0.45
C ASN A 474 -20.49 -3.96 -1.44
N TYR A 475 -20.99 -3.81 -2.67
CA TYR A 475 -20.46 -2.84 -3.63
C TYR A 475 -21.39 -1.65 -3.87
N LEU A 476 -20.86 -0.58 -4.47
CA LEU A 476 -21.65 0.60 -4.82
C LEU A 476 -22.72 0.32 -5.89
N GLY A 477 -23.98 0.28 -5.47
CA GLY A 477 -25.15 0.48 -6.33
C GLY A 477 -25.97 -0.77 -6.57
N THR A 478 -25.79 -1.41 -7.73
CA THR A 478 -26.44 -2.67 -8.06
C THR A 478 -25.70 -3.38 -9.18
N SER A 479 -25.33 -4.65 -8.96
CA SER A 479 -24.58 -5.44 -9.94
C SER A 479 -25.35 -5.66 -11.28
N PRO A 480 -24.65 -5.69 -12.44
CA PRO A 480 -23.22 -5.54 -12.62
C PRO A 480 -22.76 -4.09 -12.60
N LEU A 481 -21.62 -3.85 -11.95
CA LEU A 481 -20.92 -2.57 -11.94
C LEU A 481 -20.31 -2.24 -13.32
N MET A 482 -19.94 -0.97 -13.48
CA MET A 482 -19.30 -0.43 -14.67
C MET A 482 -18.32 0.65 -14.22
N THR A 483 -17.06 0.29 -14.10
CA THR A 483 -15.93 1.11 -13.70
C THR A 483 -15.44 2.00 -14.86
N ASN A 484 -14.53 2.93 -14.59
CA ASN A 484 -13.88 3.74 -15.62
C ASN A 484 -12.48 3.19 -16.00
N SER A 485 -11.49 4.04 -16.28
CA SER A 485 -10.10 3.59 -16.52
C SER A 485 -9.22 3.62 -15.26
N TRP A 486 -9.81 3.93 -14.11
CA TRP A 486 -9.20 4.14 -12.79
C TRP A 486 -10.01 3.42 -11.69
N GLY A 487 -10.71 2.33 -12.04
CA GLY A 487 -11.56 1.56 -11.12
C GLY A 487 -12.90 2.18 -10.72
N VAL A 488 -12.93 3.46 -10.36
CA VAL A 488 -14.13 4.20 -9.90
C VAL A 488 -15.44 3.82 -10.66
N VAL A 489 -16.41 3.24 -9.94
CA VAL A 489 -17.77 2.91 -10.43
C VAL A 489 -18.45 4.11 -11.08
N THR A 490 -19.09 3.89 -12.22
CA THR A 490 -19.82 4.93 -12.95
C THR A 490 -21.33 4.77 -12.91
N GLY A 491 -22.03 5.87 -12.57
CA GLY A 491 -23.47 6.01 -12.77
C GLY A 491 -24.38 5.47 -11.67
N GLN A 492 -23.83 4.95 -10.57
CA GLN A 492 -24.59 4.41 -9.43
C GLN A 492 -24.77 5.42 -8.28
N GLY A 493 -23.77 6.25 -7.99
CA GLY A 493 -23.74 7.12 -6.82
C GLY A 493 -22.31 7.43 -6.41
N GLY A 494 -22.01 7.34 -5.11
CA GLY A 494 -20.65 7.34 -4.56
C GLY A 494 -19.92 8.69 -4.64
N TYR A 495 -18.65 8.65 -4.25
CA TYR A 495 -17.62 9.66 -4.46
C TYR A 495 -18.01 11.07 -3.98
N THR A 496 -18.76 11.11 -2.88
CA THR A 496 -19.06 12.33 -2.12
C THR A 496 -18.59 12.14 -0.68
N THR A 497 -18.48 13.23 0.09
CA THR A 497 -18.00 13.16 1.47
C THR A 497 -18.74 12.08 2.27
N PRO A 498 -18.04 11.05 2.78
CA PRO A 498 -18.65 10.01 3.59
C PRO A 498 -19.40 10.60 4.79
N ARG A 499 -20.47 9.92 5.18
CA ARG A 499 -21.32 10.32 6.28
C ARG A 499 -20.58 10.21 7.61
N ASP A 500 -20.71 11.26 8.42
CA ASP A 500 -20.47 11.26 9.87
C ASP A 500 -21.84 11.50 10.50
N GLY A 501 -22.47 10.43 11.00
CA GLY A 501 -23.82 10.45 11.50
C GLY A 501 -23.95 11.16 12.84
N ASN A 502 -22.91 11.10 13.68
CA ASN A 502 -22.95 11.60 15.06
C ASN A 502 -22.24 12.96 15.28
N GLY A 503 -21.51 13.45 14.29
CA GLY A 503 -20.85 14.76 14.24
C GLY A 503 -19.50 14.81 14.95
N ASN A 504 -18.78 13.69 15.11
CA ASN A 504 -17.50 13.62 15.81
C ASN A 504 -16.27 13.89 14.90
N ASN A 505 -16.46 13.98 13.57
CA ASN A 505 -15.43 14.07 12.52
C ASN A 505 -14.62 12.79 12.29
N VAL A 506 -15.21 11.63 12.61
CA VAL A 506 -14.81 10.31 12.12
C VAL A 506 -15.97 9.86 11.21
N PRO A 507 -15.72 9.42 9.96
CA PRO A 507 -16.75 8.81 9.14
C PRO A 507 -17.34 7.57 9.82
N ASP A 508 -18.62 7.28 9.57
CA ASP A 508 -19.30 6.16 10.25
C ASP A 508 -18.59 4.82 9.94
N TYR A 509 -18.15 4.59 8.69
CA TYR A 509 -17.42 3.37 8.26
C TYR A 509 -16.08 3.13 8.98
N GLN A 510 -15.57 4.11 9.72
CA GLN A 510 -14.34 4.01 10.53
C GLN A 510 -14.62 4.01 12.05
N GLU A 511 -15.89 3.97 12.51
CA GLU A 511 -16.24 4.10 13.92
C GLU A 511 -17.13 2.98 14.48
N PHE A 512 -16.49 1.87 14.87
CA PHE A 512 -17.13 0.64 15.38
C PHE A 512 -18.37 0.96 16.21
N SER A 513 -19.51 0.64 15.63
CA SER A 513 -20.81 1.02 16.14
C SER A 513 -21.65 -0.23 16.43
N SER A 514 -22.96 -0.06 16.54
CA SER A 514 -23.89 -1.13 16.93
C SER A 514 -25.33 -0.66 16.92
N ALA A 515 -26.23 -1.61 16.66
CA ALA A 515 -27.67 -1.42 16.80
C ALA A 515 -28.09 -0.94 18.22
N PRO A 516 -29.00 0.06 18.31
CA PRO A 516 -29.53 0.54 19.59
C PRO A 516 -30.41 -0.52 20.27
N SER A 517 -30.35 -0.61 21.59
CA SER A 517 -31.14 -1.60 22.33
C SER A 517 -31.67 -1.10 23.67
N ILE A 518 -32.88 -1.54 24.03
CA ILE A 518 -33.52 -1.19 25.31
C ILE A 518 -33.26 -2.30 26.32
N LEU A 519 -32.43 -2.01 27.31
CA LEU A 519 -32.05 -2.92 28.40
C LEU A 519 -33.10 -2.98 29.51
N THR A 520 -33.83 -1.89 29.74
CA THR A 520 -34.97 -1.85 30.67
C THR A 520 -36.07 -0.97 30.10
N ALA A 521 -37.18 -1.62 29.76
CA ALA A 521 -38.41 -0.99 29.28
C ALA A 521 -39.01 -0.01 30.31
N PRO A 522 -39.72 1.04 29.85
CA PRO A 522 -40.34 2.00 30.75
C PRO A 522 -41.45 1.32 31.57
N GLN A 523 -41.68 1.81 32.78
CA GLN A 523 -42.59 1.18 33.74
C GLN A 523 -43.83 2.03 34.01
N ASP A 524 -44.98 1.35 34.17
CA ASP A 524 -46.23 1.95 34.60
C ASP A 524 -46.02 2.81 35.86
N THR A 525 -46.40 4.08 35.76
CA THR A 525 -46.04 5.09 36.75
C THR A 525 -47.28 5.67 37.42
N VAL A 526 -47.24 5.80 38.75
CA VAL A 526 -48.34 6.37 39.54
C VAL A 526 -47.92 7.71 40.12
N ILE A 527 -48.51 8.80 39.63
CA ILE A 527 -48.28 10.15 40.14
C ILE A 527 -49.52 10.60 40.93
N PHE A 528 -49.32 11.43 41.95
CA PHE A 528 -50.44 12.03 42.68
C PHE A 528 -50.79 13.40 42.09
N ASP A 529 -52.09 13.69 41.96
CA ASP A 529 -52.64 14.98 41.52
C ASP A 529 -51.91 16.18 42.15
N GLY A 530 -51.45 17.12 41.32
CA GLY A 530 -50.64 18.28 41.69
C GLY A 530 -49.19 17.98 42.08
N ASN A 531 -48.61 16.86 41.62
CA ASN A 531 -47.20 16.52 41.83
C ASN A 531 -46.52 16.17 40.49
N SER A 532 -45.20 16.09 40.51
CA SER A 532 -44.36 15.64 39.39
C SER A 532 -43.90 14.20 39.57
N GLY A 533 -43.44 13.58 38.48
CA GLY A 533 -42.82 12.26 38.45
C GLY A 533 -41.99 12.06 37.19
N TYR A 534 -41.47 10.85 37.01
CA TYR A 534 -40.54 10.52 35.93
C TYR A 534 -40.90 9.16 35.33
N ILE A 535 -40.70 9.00 34.03
CA ILE A 535 -40.67 7.71 33.34
C ILE A 535 -39.27 7.56 32.74
N SER A 536 -38.60 6.45 32.99
CA SER A 536 -37.21 6.23 32.58
C SER A 536 -37.01 4.87 31.93
N ILE A 537 -36.05 4.80 31.02
CA ILE A 537 -35.52 3.55 30.46
C ILE A 537 -34.03 3.39 30.81
N THR A 538 -33.47 2.21 30.53
CA THR A 538 -32.05 2.08 30.24
C THR A 538 -31.88 1.49 28.85
N ALA A 539 -30.89 1.99 28.13
CA ALA A 539 -30.55 1.58 26.77
C ALA A 539 -29.03 1.43 26.62
N ALA A 540 -28.60 0.76 25.56
CA ALA A 540 -27.23 0.72 25.07
C ALA A 540 -27.19 1.20 23.61
N ASN A 541 -26.01 1.65 23.18
CA ASN A 541 -25.67 1.98 21.80
C ASN A 541 -26.67 2.98 21.18
N THR A 542 -26.88 4.13 21.81
CA THR A 542 -27.88 5.10 21.35
C THR A 542 -27.42 6.54 21.59
N THR A 543 -27.56 7.37 20.55
CA THR A 543 -27.21 8.79 20.55
C THR A 543 -28.45 9.68 20.78
N GLN A 544 -29.63 9.25 20.32
CA GLN A 544 -30.88 10.01 20.45
C GLN A 544 -32.01 9.24 21.10
N TYR A 545 -32.90 10.02 21.75
CA TYR A 545 -34.18 9.58 22.28
C TYR A 545 -35.28 10.51 21.75
N GLN A 546 -36.48 9.99 21.52
CA GLN A 546 -37.68 10.79 21.31
C GLN A 546 -38.84 10.17 22.09
N TRP A 547 -39.26 10.82 23.17
CA TRP A 547 -40.46 10.42 23.90
C TRP A 547 -41.72 10.75 23.11
N GLN A 548 -42.67 9.82 23.10
CA GLN A 548 -43.96 9.95 22.44
C GLN A 548 -45.11 9.67 23.42
N ILE A 549 -46.25 10.33 23.19
CA ILE A 549 -47.46 10.20 23.98
C ILE A 549 -48.65 9.72 23.13
N SER A 550 -49.50 8.89 23.71
CA SER A 550 -50.79 8.47 23.18
C SER A 550 -51.92 8.98 24.08
N THR A 551 -52.87 9.71 23.48
CA THR A 551 -54.11 10.16 24.14
C THR A 551 -55.35 9.34 23.77
N ASP A 552 -55.20 8.29 22.95
CA ASP A 552 -56.32 7.52 22.36
C ASP A 552 -56.28 6.02 22.69
N GLY A 553 -55.60 5.65 23.78
CA GLY A 553 -55.49 4.27 24.24
C GLY A 553 -54.48 3.40 23.48
N GLY A 554 -53.52 4.03 22.80
CA GLY A 554 -52.39 3.37 22.14
C GLY A 554 -52.57 3.18 20.64
N THR A 555 -53.54 3.87 20.02
CA THR A 555 -53.81 3.78 18.58
C THR A 555 -52.85 4.68 17.79
N ASN A 556 -52.58 5.89 18.29
CA ASN A 556 -51.62 6.82 17.69
C ASN A 556 -50.70 7.39 18.77
N PHE A 557 -49.41 7.51 18.42
CA PHE A 557 -48.41 8.16 19.25
C PHE A 557 -47.91 9.42 18.53
N SER A 558 -47.78 10.51 19.26
CA SER A 558 -47.22 11.79 18.78
C SER A 558 -46.02 12.17 19.62
N ASP A 559 -45.01 12.77 18.99
CA ASP A 559 -43.81 13.26 19.67
C ASP A 559 -44.17 14.29 20.75
N ILE A 560 -43.54 14.14 21.92
CA ILE A 560 -43.67 15.08 23.02
C ILE A 560 -42.68 16.20 22.77
N VAL A 561 -43.13 17.45 22.89
CA VAL A 561 -42.28 18.64 22.89
C VAL A 561 -42.02 19.12 24.32
N ASP A 562 -40.81 19.59 24.59
CA ASP A 562 -40.44 20.16 25.89
C ASP A 562 -41.30 21.40 26.20
N THR A 563 -41.85 21.45 27.42
CA THR A 563 -42.81 22.46 27.89
C THR A 563 -42.66 22.68 29.40
N THR A 564 -43.56 23.42 30.05
CA THR A 564 -43.64 23.40 31.51
C THR A 564 -44.15 22.06 32.08
N THR A 565 -44.77 21.22 31.24
CA THR A 565 -45.37 19.93 31.62
C THR A 565 -44.40 18.77 31.42
N TYR A 566 -43.56 18.83 30.39
CA TYR A 566 -42.62 17.79 30.00
C TYR A 566 -41.21 18.35 29.88
N SER A 567 -40.22 17.65 30.40
CA SER A 567 -38.81 17.99 30.20
C SER A 567 -37.98 16.73 29.94
N GLY A 568 -36.94 16.84 29.11
CA GLY A 568 -36.03 15.72 28.85
C GLY A 568 -36.59 14.73 27.85
N ILE A 569 -37.41 15.20 26.91
CA ILE A 569 -37.99 14.42 25.80
C ILE A 569 -36.93 13.76 24.89
N GLU A 570 -35.70 14.26 24.91
CA GLU A 570 -34.52 13.76 24.19
C GLU A 570 -33.54 13.01 25.12
N THR A 571 -34.01 12.46 26.24
CA THR A 571 -33.16 11.74 27.20
C THR A 571 -33.77 10.41 27.65
N ALA A 572 -32.96 9.55 28.26
CA ALA A 572 -33.42 8.30 28.89
C ALA A 572 -34.46 8.50 30.02
N THR A 573 -34.78 9.73 30.45
CA THR A 573 -35.78 10.01 31.51
C THR A 573 -36.68 11.20 31.18
N LEU A 574 -37.95 10.92 30.88
CA LEU A 574 -38.99 11.92 30.74
C LEU A 574 -39.45 12.41 32.12
N GLY A 575 -39.28 13.71 32.38
CA GLY A 575 -39.91 14.39 33.51
C GLY A 575 -41.33 14.84 33.17
N ILE A 576 -42.29 14.59 34.07
CA ILE A 576 -43.70 14.99 33.93
C ILE A 576 -44.10 15.81 35.15
N TYR A 577 -44.54 17.06 34.92
CA TYR A 577 -44.77 18.07 35.96
C TYR A 577 -46.24 18.54 36.01
N ASP A 578 -46.65 19.07 37.16
CA ASP A 578 -47.99 19.63 37.42
C ASP A 578 -49.16 18.73 36.96
N THR A 579 -48.99 17.42 37.15
CA THR A 579 -49.96 16.41 36.69
C THR A 579 -51.33 16.60 37.33
N ASN A 580 -52.39 16.31 36.57
CA ASN A 580 -53.76 16.38 37.05
C ASN A 580 -54.59 15.22 36.46
N LEU A 581 -55.84 15.06 36.92
CA LEU A 581 -56.70 13.93 36.54
C LEU A 581 -56.92 13.72 35.02
N ASN A 582 -56.67 14.71 34.17
CA ASN A 582 -56.73 14.52 32.70
C ASN A 582 -55.57 13.68 32.14
N PHE A 583 -54.54 13.41 32.96
CA PHE A 583 -53.37 12.60 32.62
C PHE A 583 -53.56 11.11 32.97
N ASP A 584 -54.67 10.74 33.63
CA ASP A 584 -54.96 9.36 34.00
C ASP A 584 -55.26 8.49 32.76
N GLY A 585 -54.48 7.43 32.58
CA GLY A 585 -54.58 6.55 31.42
C GLY A 585 -53.83 7.02 30.17
N LEU A 586 -53.05 8.12 30.25
CA LEU A 586 -52.14 8.48 29.16
C LEU A 586 -51.01 7.45 29.04
N LEU A 587 -50.64 7.15 27.81
CA LEU A 587 -49.64 6.14 27.47
C LEU A 587 -48.38 6.80 26.91
N TYR A 588 -47.22 6.32 27.31
CA TYR A 588 -45.91 6.85 26.93
C TYR A 588 -45.04 5.73 26.37
N ARG A 589 -44.23 6.06 25.37
CA ARG A 589 -43.14 5.22 24.85
C ARG A 589 -41.98 6.11 24.44
N VAL A 590 -40.80 5.54 24.23
CA VAL A 590 -39.64 6.24 23.70
C VAL A 590 -39.14 5.51 22.45
N ILE A 591 -38.77 6.29 21.44
CA ILE A 591 -38.01 5.82 20.29
C ILE A 591 -36.55 6.12 20.58
N ILE A 592 -35.65 5.17 20.33
CA ILE A 592 -34.20 5.36 20.40
C ILE A 592 -33.55 5.04 19.06
N LEU A 593 -32.45 5.70 18.74
CA LEU A 593 -31.63 5.40 17.57
C LEU A 593 -30.15 5.57 17.89
N ASN A 594 -29.29 4.98 17.06
CA ASN A 594 -27.87 5.30 16.98
C ASN A 594 -27.65 6.03 15.66
N GLU A 595 -27.07 7.22 15.67
CA GLU A 595 -26.82 7.95 14.43
C GLU A 595 -25.61 7.43 13.68
N GLY A 596 -24.57 6.95 14.38
CA GLY A 596 -23.40 6.32 13.76
C GLY A 596 -23.60 4.85 13.40
N TYR A 597 -24.83 4.34 13.28
CA TYR A 597 -25.06 2.96 12.84
C TYR A 597 -26.24 2.89 11.89
N VAL A 598 -25.98 3.10 10.60
CA VAL A 598 -27.03 3.23 9.57
C VAL A 598 -27.77 1.91 9.32
N CYS A 599 -27.09 0.77 9.49
CA CYS A 599 -27.67 -0.57 9.34
C CYS A 599 -28.78 -0.90 10.36
N SER A 600 -29.04 -0.06 11.38
CA SER A 600 -30.20 -0.22 12.25
C SER A 600 -31.20 0.93 12.19
N THR A 601 -32.46 0.56 11.99
CA THR A 601 -33.58 1.47 12.18
C THR A 601 -33.85 1.73 13.67
N TYR A 602 -34.60 2.80 13.96
CA TYR A 602 -34.96 3.18 15.32
C TYR A 602 -35.69 2.06 16.08
N VAL A 603 -35.35 1.87 17.35
CA VAL A 603 -36.00 0.90 18.25
C VAL A 603 -37.07 1.61 19.08
N THR A 604 -38.30 1.09 19.04
CA THR A 604 -39.44 1.60 19.82
C THR A 604 -39.60 0.82 21.12
N SER A 605 -39.77 1.52 22.25
CA SER A 605 -40.00 0.89 23.55
C SER A 605 -41.39 0.26 23.67
N GLU A 606 -41.49 -0.69 24.60
CA GLU A 606 -42.77 -1.05 25.24
C GLU A 606 -43.47 0.18 25.84
N ILE A 607 -44.78 0.07 26.03
CA ILE A 607 -45.63 1.17 26.50
C ILE A 607 -45.68 1.20 28.03
N ALA A 608 -45.55 2.39 28.62
CA ALA A 608 -45.83 2.66 30.04
C ALA A 608 -47.11 3.50 30.20
N GLN A 609 -48.01 3.08 31.09
CA GLN A 609 -49.22 3.83 31.45
C GLN A 609 -48.95 4.76 32.65
N LEU A 610 -49.39 6.01 32.52
CA LEU A 610 -49.48 6.95 33.64
C LEU A 610 -50.85 6.82 34.33
N SER A 611 -50.84 6.63 35.64
CA SER A 611 -52.05 6.63 36.49
C SER A 611 -52.02 7.77 37.50
N ILE A 612 -53.07 8.58 37.58
CA ILE A 612 -53.17 9.73 38.49
C ILE A 612 -54.06 9.39 39.67
N ARG A 613 -53.53 9.56 40.89
CA ARG A 613 -54.27 9.30 42.14
C ARG A 613 -54.42 10.56 42.99
N VAL A 614 -55.48 10.63 43.77
CA VAL A 614 -55.68 11.71 44.76
C VAL A 614 -55.23 11.26 46.16
N LYS A 615 -54.45 12.10 46.88
CA LYS A 615 -53.86 11.71 48.18
C LYS A 615 -54.88 11.46 49.30
N SER A 616 -56.10 12.02 49.24
CA SER A 616 -57.19 11.76 50.21
C SER A 616 -58.54 12.28 49.74
N VAL A 617 -59.61 11.48 49.94
CA VAL A 617 -61.00 11.94 49.83
C VAL A 617 -61.56 12.19 51.24
N ILE A 618 -61.74 13.45 51.64
CA ILE A 618 -62.34 13.79 52.94
C ILE A 618 -63.85 13.56 52.89
N THR A 619 -64.32 12.40 53.36
CA THR A 619 -65.76 12.14 53.56
C THR A 619 -66.19 12.58 54.95
N ASN A 620 -66.93 13.69 55.04
CA ASN A 620 -67.33 14.32 56.31
C ASN A 620 -68.51 13.59 56.97
N LYS A 621 -68.29 12.37 57.48
CA LYS A 621 -69.33 11.54 58.12
C LYS A 621 -69.42 11.83 59.63
N ARG A 622 -70.15 12.89 60.01
CA ARG A 622 -70.33 13.27 61.43
C ARG A 622 -71.19 12.28 62.23
N ILE A 623 -70.85 12.19 63.51
CA ILE A 623 -71.29 11.19 64.49
C ILE A 623 -72.68 11.49 65.05
N THR A 624 -73.53 10.46 65.19
CA THR A 624 -74.78 10.53 65.97
C THR A 624 -74.54 10.08 67.40
N TYR A 625 -74.80 10.96 68.39
CA TYR A 625 -74.66 10.62 69.80
C TYR A 625 -75.84 9.77 70.31
N ARG A 626 -75.54 8.76 71.14
CA ARG A 626 -76.53 7.88 71.79
C ARG A 626 -76.81 8.40 73.20
N ILE A 627 -78.03 8.88 73.46
CA ILE A 627 -78.51 9.15 74.82
C ILE A 627 -79.07 7.85 75.41
N LYS A 628 -78.54 7.40 76.54
CA LYS A 628 -79.25 6.46 77.42
C LYS A 628 -80.21 7.27 78.30
N LYS A 629 -81.43 6.76 78.48
CA LYS A 629 -82.30 7.14 79.60
C LYS A 629 -82.47 5.91 80.50
N GLU A 630 -82.71 6.20 81.78
CA GLU A 630 -82.47 5.36 82.96
C GLU A 630 -83.12 3.96 82.93
#